data_AF-A0A7C9MYD6-F1
#
_entry.id   AF-A0A7C9MYD6-F1
#
_cell.length_a   1.000
_cell.length_b   1.000
_cell.length_c   1.000
_cell.angle_alpha   90.00
_cell.angle_beta   90.00
_cell.angle_gamma   90.00
#
_symmetry.space_group_name_H-M   'P 1'
#
loop_
_entity.id
_entity.type
_entity.pdbx_description
1 polymer ?
#
loop_
_entity_poly.entity_id
_entity_poly.type
_entity_poly.pdbx_seq_one_letter_code
_entity_poly.pdbx_strand_id
1 'polypeptide(L)'
;MAFFRPRVSREAEVRFHADQEISKSYGELLDKARQAEVHLRARQAAHASGPELREAGLAYDHALTAALRAAEAAQRATFGVKAYDDRIRRRKGRATPEGAKWTTEVSKLRTLREENRLTGIVRLPRPVTASAR
;
A
#
# COMPACT_ATOMS: atom_id res chain seq x y z
N MET A 1 36.05 -8.18 -28.22
CA MET A 1 35.43 -6.99 -27.60
C MET A 1 34.85 -7.39 -26.26
N ALA A 2 35.37 -6.87 -25.15
CA ALA A 2 34.76 -7.08 -23.85
C ALA A 2 33.42 -6.33 -23.83
N PHE A 3 32.31 -7.04 -23.91
CA PHE A 3 30.98 -6.46 -23.70
C PHE A 3 30.92 -6.00 -22.24
N PHE A 4 31.19 -4.71 -22.01
CA PHE A 4 31.00 -4.08 -20.72
C PHE A 4 29.50 -3.99 -20.46
N ARG A 5 28.92 -5.09 -19.96
CA ARG A 5 27.50 -5.12 -19.61
C ARG A 5 27.29 -4.06 -18.53
N PRO A 6 26.43 -3.05 -18.73
CA PRO A 6 26.16 -2.08 -17.69
C PRO A 6 25.75 -2.81 -16.42
N ARG A 7 26.29 -2.39 -15.27
CA ARG A 7 26.13 -3.09 -13.99
C ARG A 7 24.69 -3.07 -13.46
N VAL A 8 23.81 -2.31 -14.14
CA VAL A 8 22.39 -2.07 -13.83
C VAL A 8 21.67 -1.95 -15.18
N SER A 9 20.49 -2.53 -15.31
CA SER A 9 19.66 -2.37 -16.51
C SER A 9 19.02 -0.97 -16.57
N ARG A 10 18.75 -0.48 -17.78
CA ARG A 10 17.99 0.78 -17.96
C ARG A 10 16.59 0.70 -17.34
N GLU A 11 15.97 -0.48 -17.39
CA GLU A 11 14.68 -0.72 -16.75
C GLU A 11 14.76 -0.53 -15.22
N ALA A 12 15.83 -1.04 -14.59
CA ALA A 12 16.05 -0.86 -13.16
C ALA A 12 16.22 0.62 -12.78
N GLU A 13 16.93 1.41 -13.59
CA GLU A 13 17.05 2.86 -13.37
C GLU A 13 15.69 3.56 -13.45
N VAL A 14 14.90 3.28 -14.49
CA VAL A 14 13.56 3.86 -14.67
C VAL A 14 12.65 3.52 -13.49
N ARG A 15 12.62 2.25 -13.09
CA ARG A 15 11.79 1.78 -11.98
C ARG A 15 12.22 2.36 -10.64
N PHE A 16 13.53 2.48 -10.42
CA PHE A 16 14.08 3.10 -9.23
C PHE A 16 13.66 4.57 -9.12
N HIS A 17 13.79 5.34 -10.20
CA HIS A 17 13.35 6.73 -10.21
C HIS A 17 11.84 6.87 -10.03
N ALA A 18 11.04 6.00 -10.68
CA ALA A 18 9.59 5.99 -10.47
C ALA A 18 9.23 5.70 -9.01
N ASP A 19 9.88 4.71 -8.39
CA ASP A 19 9.64 4.38 -6.98
C ASP A 19 10.09 5.50 -6.03
N GLN A 20 11.17 6.22 -6.35
CA GLN A 20 11.57 7.44 -5.63
C GLN A 20 10.47 8.50 -5.70
N GLU A 21 9.95 8.82 -6.88
CA GLU A 21 8.87 9.81 -7.03
C GLU A 21 7.60 9.39 -6.28
N ILE A 22 7.19 8.12 -6.39
CA ILE A 22 6.02 7.59 -5.67
C ILE A 22 6.23 7.70 -4.16
N SER A 23 7.41 7.34 -3.64
CA SER A 23 7.68 7.34 -2.20
C SER A 23 7.57 8.70 -1.53
N LYS A 24 7.79 9.80 -2.26
CA LYS A 24 7.65 11.16 -1.73
C LYS A 24 6.22 11.43 -1.24
N SER A 25 5.23 10.83 -1.88
CA SER A 25 3.81 10.96 -1.50
C SER A 25 3.41 10.13 -0.27
N TYR A 26 4.32 9.30 0.28
CA TYR A 26 3.98 8.36 1.36
C TYR A 26 3.36 9.05 2.58
N GLY A 27 3.95 10.16 3.04
CA GLY A 27 3.46 10.88 4.22
C GLY A 27 2.03 11.38 4.03
N GLU A 28 1.76 12.04 2.90
CA GLU A 28 0.42 12.53 2.55
C GLU A 28 -0.60 11.39 2.44
N LEU A 29 -0.23 10.27 1.82
CA LEU A 29 -1.11 9.11 1.68
C LEU A 29 -1.39 8.44 3.03
N LEU A 30 -0.41 8.42 3.93
CA LEU A 30 -0.59 7.91 5.28
C LEU A 30 -1.54 8.81 6.09
N ASP A 31 -1.44 10.13 5.94
CA ASP A 31 -2.36 11.07 6.59
C ASP A 31 -3.79 10.91 6.06
N LYS A 32 -3.96 10.71 4.75
CA LYS A 32 -5.28 10.37 4.17
C LYS A 32 -5.83 9.07 4.75
N ALA A 33 -4.99 8.05 4.95
CA ALA A 33 -5.42 6.81 5.59
C ALA A 33 -5.87 7.04 7.04
N ARG A 34 -5.14 7.83 7.82
CA ARG A 34 -5.52 8.21 9.20
C ARG A 34 -6.86 8.97 9.23
N GLN A 35 -7.05 9.91 8.32
CA GLN A 35 -8.32 10.66 8.22
C GLN A 35 -9.49 9.74 7.87
N ALA A 36 -9.29 8.82 6.93
CA ALA A 36 -10.32 7.84 6.56
C ALA A 36 -10.64 6.88 7.72
N GLU A 37 -9.64 6.47 8.50
CA GLU A 37 -9.86 5.68 9.73
C GLU A 37 -10.73 6.44 10.73
N VAL A 38 -10.37 7.70 11.04
CA VAL A 38 -11.14 8.54 11.96
C VAL A 38 -12.58 8.69 11.48
N HIS A 39 -12.78 8.92 10.18
CA HIS A 39 -14.12 9.01 9.61
C HIS A 39 -14.92 7.70 9.77
N LEU A 40 -14.31 6.54 9.50
CA LEU A 40 -14.94 5.24 9.70
C LEU A 40 -15.33 5.04 11.18
N ARG A 41 -14.42 5.33 12.11
CA ARG A 41 -14.68 5.21 13.56
C ARG A 41 -15.80 6.14 14.01
N ALA A 42 -15.86 7.37 13.49
CA ALA A 42 -16.94 8.30 13.79
C ALA A 42 -18.30 7.78 13.30
N ARG A 43 -18.37 7.20 12.10
CA ARG A 43 -19.60 6.60 11.56
C ARG A 43 -20.05 5.37 12.35
N GLN A 44 -19.10 4.55 12.80
CA GLN A 44 -19.36 3.40 13.68
C GLN A 44 -19.96 3.86 15.02
N ALA A 45 -19.37 4.88 15.65
CA ALA A 45 -19.85 5.44 16.91
C ALA A 45 -21.24 6.10 16.79
N ALA A 46 -21.53 6.68 15.63
CA ALA A 46 -22.84 7.27 15.32
C ALA A 46 -23.91 6.22 14.94
N HIS A 47 -23.59 4.92 14.96
CA HIS A 47 -24.47 3.85 14.49
C HIS A 47 -25.06 4.13 13.09
N ALA A 48 -24.21 4.64 12.18
CA ALA A 48 -24.61 4.94 10.81
C ALA A 48 -25.18 3.71 10.10
N SER A 49 -25.92 3.94 9.02
CA SER A 49 -26.55 2.87 8.27
C SER A 49 -25.52 1.91 7.64
N GLY A 50 -25.91 0.66 7.39
CA GLY A 50 -25.04 -0.33 6.76
C GLY A 50 -24.37 0.15 5.45
N PRO A 51 -25.10 0.81 4.53
CA PRO A 51 -24.52 1.43 3.34
C PRO A 51 -23.44 2.48 3.63
N GLU A 52 -23.69 3.39 4.57
CA GLU A 52 -22.72 4.44 4.94
C GLU A 52 -21.47 3.84 5.61
N LEU A 53 -21.64 2.84 6.46
CA LEU A 53 -20.51 2.12 7.08
C LEU A 53 -19.69 1.37 6.03
N ARG A 54 -20.34 0.74 5.05
CA ARG A 54 -19.66 0.07 3.94
C ARG A 54 -18.87 1.06 3.09
N GLU A 55 -19.45 2.21 2.77
CA GLU A 55 -18.78 3.27 2.02
C GLU A 55 -17.53 3.78 2.76
N ALA A 56 -17.66 4.10 4.05
CA ALA A 56 -16.54 4.53 4.88
C ALA A 56 -15.43 3.45 4.98
N GLY A 57 -15.82 2.18 5.12
CA GLY A 57 -14.87 1.06 5.16
C GLY A 57 -14.10 0.88 3.84
N LEU A 58 -14.78 1.06 2.70
CA LEU A 58 -14.14 1.04 1.38
C LEU A 58 -13.21 2.23 1.18
N ALA A 59 -13.62 3.43 1.59
CA ALA A 59 -12.77 4.62 1.52
C ALA A 59 -11.47 4.41 2.31
N TYR A 60 -11.56 3.79 3.50
CA TYR A 60 -10.38 3.44 4.28
C TYR A 60 -9.50 2.36 3.62
N ASP A 61 -10.08 1.30 3.02
CA ASP A 61 -9.30 0.30 2.26
C ASP A 61 -8.55 0.92 1.08
N HIS A 62 -9.18 1.86 0.36
CA HIS A 62 -8.55 2.57 -0.74
C HIS A 62 -7.39 3.44 -0.27
N ALA A 63 -7.57 4.18 0.83
CA ALA A 63 -6.51 5.00 1.41
C ALA A 63 -5.33 4.16 1.92
N LEU A 64 -5.59 3.04 2.62
CA LEU A 64 -4.56 2.08 3.04
C LEU A 64 -3.83 1.47 1.85
N THR A 65 -4.55 1.14 0.78
CA THR A 65 -3.95 0.59 -0.45
C THR A 65 -3.00 1.59 -1.10
N ALA A 66 -3.37 2.87 -1.15
CA ALA A 66 -2.50 3.92 -1.70
C ALA A 66 -1.24 4.11 -0.83
N ALA A 67 -1.40 4.23 0.50
CA ALA A 67 -0.29 4.34 1.43
C ALA A 67 0.65 3.11 1.36
N LEU A 68 0.08 1.91 1.26
CA LEU A 68 0.85 0.67 1.11
C LEU A 68 1.67 0.65 -0.17
N ARG A 69 1.10 1.06 -1.31
CA ARG A 69 1.83 1.14 -2.58
C ARG A 69 3.01 2.10 -2.50
N ALA A 70 2.82 3.24 -1.84
CA ALA A 70 3.91 4.21 -1.63
C ALA A 70 4.98 3.71 -0.66
N ALA A 71 4.60 3.00 0.41
CA ALA A 71 5.54 2.35 1.32
C ALA A 71 6.35 1.25 0.62
N GLU A 72 5.71 0.43 -0.22
CA GLU A 72 6.39 -0.61 -1.00
C GLU A 72 7.35 -0.01 -2.03
N ALA A 73 7.01 1.14 -2.64
CA ALA A 73 7.91 1.89 -3.50
C ALA A 73 9.12 2.42 -2.72
N ALA A 74 8.89 3.05 -1.55
CA ALA A 74 9.94 3.53 -0.67
C ALA A 74 10.88 2.39 -0.22
N GLN A 75 10.32 1.23 0.11
CA GLN A 75 11.08 0.03 0.44
C GLN A 75 12.01 -0.39 -0.71
N ARG A 76 11.48 -0.49 -1.94
CA ARG A 76 12.28 -0.88 -3.11
C ARG A 76 13.37 0.15 -3.42
N ALA A 77 13.04 1.44 -3.37
CA ALA A 77 14.00 2.52 -3.55
C ALA A 77 15.13 2.47 -2.49
N THR A 78 14.80 2.20 -1.22
CA THR A 78 15.78 2.07 -0.14
C THR A 78 16.81 0.96 -0.39
N PHE A 79 16.41 -0.13 -1.06
CA PHE A 79 17.34 -1.22 -1.38
C PHE A 79 18.36 -0.85 -2.47
N GLY A 80 18.14 0.27 -3.17
CA GLY A 80 18.99 0.81 -4.22
C GLY A 80 18.73 0.20 -5.60
N VAL A 81 19.14 0.92 -6.65
CA VAL A 81 18.87 0.57 -8.06
C VAL A 81 19.29 -0.86 -8.44
N LYS A 82 20.40 -1.37 -7.88
CA LYS A 82 20.88 -2.74 -8.14
C LYS A 82 19.94 -3.82 -7.61
N ALA A 83 19.12 -3.54 -6.61
CA ALA A 83 18.21 -4.51 -6.01
C ALA A 83 17.05 -4.91 -6.95
N TYR A 84 16.80 -4.14 -8.01
CA TYR A 84 15.79 -4.46 -9.02
C TYR A 84 16.21 -5.67 -9.84
N ASP A 85 17.49 -5.73 -10.23
CA ASP A 85 18.05 -6.82 -11.03
C ASP A 85 18.68 -7.94 -10.18
N ASP A 86 19.22 -7.62 -8.99
CA ASP A 86 20.01 -8.55 -8.17
C ASP A 86 19.31 -8.90 -6.84
N ARG A 87 18.96 -10.18 -6.67
CA ARG A 87 18.33 -10.73 -5.46
C ARG A 87 19.23 -10.64 -4.21
N ILE A 88 20.55 -10.76 -4.35
CA ILE A 88 21.50 -10.65 -3.24
C ILE A 88 21.54 -9.21 -2.75
N ARG A 89 21.56 -8.24 -3.67
CA ARG A 89 21.47 -6.82 -3.34
C ARG A 89 20.18 -6.49 -2.62
N ARG A 90 19.05 -7.02 -3.10
CA ARG A 90 17.74 -6.88 -2.43
C ARG A 90 17.73 -7.46 -1.01
N ARG A 91 18.26 -8.66 -0.82
CA ARG A 91 18.38 -9.30 0.50
C ARG A 91 19.23 -8.46 1.45
N LYS A 92 20.37 -7.96 0.98
CA LYS A 92 21.26 -7.09 1.79
C LYS A 92 20.60 -5.75 2.12
N GLY A 93 19.92 -5.14 1.16
CA GLY A 93 19.14 -3.92 1.37
C GLY A 93 18.07 -4.08 2.44
N ARG A 94 17.32 -5.20 2.42
CA ARG A 94 16.33 -5.53 3.46
C ARG A 94 16.92 -5.64 4.86
N ALA A 95 18.16 -6.12 4.99
CA ALA A 95 18.84 -6.28 6.27
C ALA A 95 19.44 -4.98 6.83
N THR A 96 19.43 -3.88 6.08
CA THR A 96 19.83 -2.57 6.59
C THR A 96 18.79 -2.03 7.59
N PRO A 97 19.17 -1.15 8.54
CA PRO A 97 18.20 -0.55 9.47
C PRO A 97 17.03 0.15 8.76
N GLU A 98 17.30 0.89 7.69
CA GLU A 98 16.27 1.58 6.91
C GLU A 98 15.41 0.60 6.10
N GLY A 99 16.02 -0.42 5.51
CA GLY A 99 15.28 -1.49 4.84
C GLY A 99 14.38 -2.28 5.79
N ALA A 100 14.84 -2.52 7.02
CA ALA A 100 14.05 -3.15 8.08
C ALA A 100 12.88 -2.25 8.49
N LYS A 101 13.10 -0.94 8.70
CA LYS A 101 12.05 0.05 8.97
C LYS A 101 10.93 -0.01 7.94
N TRP A 102 11.26 0.07 6.65
CA TRP A 102 10.25 0.00 5.59
C TRP A 102 9.56 -1.36 5.50
N THR A 103 10.28 -2.45 5.79
CA THR A 103 9.69 -3.79 5.84
C THR A 103 8.66 -3.93 6.95
N THR A 104 8.95 -3.38 8.13
CA THR A 104 8.01 -3.31 9.26
C THR A 104 6.79 -2.45 8.88
N GLU A 105 7.01 -1.29 8.27
CA GLU A 105 5.94 -0.38 7.89
C GLU A 105 4.98 -1.00 6.86
N VAL A 106 5.53 -1.63 5.81
CA VAL A 106 4.74 -2.37 4.80
C VAL A 106 3.94 -3.49 5.46
N SER A 107 4.55 -4.24 6.38
CA SER A 107 3.86 -5.32 7.11
C SER A 107 2.71 -4.77 7.94
N LYS A 108 2.93 -3.68 8.68
CA LYS A 108 1.91 -3.00 9.48
C LYS A 108 0.72 -2.54 8.62
N LEU A 109 0.97 -1.89 7.49
CA LEU A 109 -0.08 -1.44 6.58
C LEU A 109 -0.87 -2.60 5.96
N ARG A 110 -0.20 -3.71 5.64
CA ARG A 110 -0.88 -4.93 5.18
C ARG A 110 -1.81 -5.51 6.25
N THR A 111 -1.34 -5.58 7.50
CA THR A 111 -2.15 -6.04 8.62
C THR A 111 -3.38 -5.16 8.83
N LEU A 112 -3.21 -3.83 8.87
CA LEU A 112 -4.34 -2.89 9.03
C LEU A 112 -5.36 -3.02 7.89
N ARG A 113 -4.88 -3.19 6.65
CA ARG A 113 -5.75 -3.38 5.50
C ARG A 113 -6.54 -4.68 5.58
N GLU A 114 -5.88 -5.77 5.97
CA GLU A 114 -6.55 -7.05 6.14
C GLU A 114 -7.59 -6.99 7.25
N GLU A 115 -7.25 -6.37 8.39
CA GLU A 115 -8.19 -6.15 9.49
C GLU A 115 -9.42 -5.36 9.02
N ASN A 116 -9.23 -4.25 8.28
CA ASN A 116 -10.34 -3.48 7.73
C ASN A 116 -11.21 -4.30 6.76
N ARG A 117 -10.62 -5.18 5.95
CA ARG A 117 -11.36 -6.06 5.03
C ARG A 117 -12.18 -7.11 5.75
N LEU A 118 -11.69 -7.58 6.88
CA LEU A 118 -12.38 -8.58 7.70
C LEU A 118 -13.53 -7.97 8.50
N THR A 119 -13.33 -6.79 9.11
CA THR A 119 -14.26 -6.25 10.11
C THR A 119 -14.79 -4.85 9.79
N GLY A 120 -14.04 -4.02 9.07
CA GLY A 120 -14.38 -2.62 8.80
C GLY A 120 -15.33 -2.43 7.61
N ILE A 121 -15.32 -3.35 6.63
CA ILE A 121 -16.20 -3.30 5.46
C ILE A 121 -17.46 -4.14 5.73
N VAL A 122 -18.59 -3.46 5.95
CA VAL A 122 -19.89 -4.11 6.13
C VAL A 122 -20.31 -4.86 4.87
N ARG A 123 -20.72 -6.12 5.03
CA ARG A 123 -21.29 -6.95 3.95
C ARG A 123 -22.78 -6.69 3.85
N LEU A 124 -23.22 -6.15 2.72
CA LEU A 124 -24.63 -5.91 2.45
C LEU A 124 -25.22 -7.05 1.61
N PRO A 125 -26.49 -7.43 1.85
CA PRO A 125 -27.17 -8.40 1.00
C PRO A 125 -27.26 -7.86 -0.43
N ARG A 126 -27.04 -8.75 -1.41
CA ARG A 126 -27.21 -8.41 -2.82
C ARG A 126 -28.73 -8.28 -3.09
N PRO A 127 -29.21 -7.16 -3.63
CA PRO A 127 -30.61 -7.05 -4.03
C PRO A 127 -30.86 -8.08 -5.15
N VAL A 128 -31.79 -9.01 -4.90
CA VAL A 128 -32.26 -9.95 -5.91
C VAL A 128 -33.32 -9.21 -6.72
N THR A 129 -33.02 -8.86 -7.96
CA THR A 129 -34.04 -8.36 -8.88
C THR A 129 -34.96 -9.52 -9.22
N ALA A 130 -36.18 -9.51 -8.68
CA ALA A 130 -37.22 -10.43 -9.12
C ALA A 130 -37.51 -10.14 -10.59
N SER A 131 -37.08 -11.03 -11.48
CA SER A 131 -37.48 -10.95 -12.89
C SER A 131 -39.00 -11.09 -12.92
N ALA A 132 -39.68 -10.03 -13.36
CA ALA A 132 -41.10 -10.10 -13.67
C ALA A 132 -41.31 -11.23 -14.69
N ARG A 133 -42.23 -12.14 -14.38
CA ARG A 133 -42.71 -13.18 -15.29
C ARG A 133 -43.77 -12.60 -16.22
#